data_AF-A0A1Q6Y3P5-F1
#
_entry.id   AF-A0A1Q6Y3P5-F1
#
_cell.length_a   1.000
_cell.length_b   1.000
_cell.length_c   1.000
_cell.angle_alpha   90.00
_cell.angle_beta   90.00
_cell.angle_gamma   90.00
#
_symmetry.space_group_name_H-M   'P 1'
#
loop_
_entity.id
_entity.type
_entity.pdbx_description
1 polymer ?
#
loop_
_entity_poly.entity_id
_entity_poly.type
_entity_poly.pdbx_seq_one_letter_code
_entity_poly.pdbx_strand_id
1 'polypeptide(L)'
;MGLLGFSLGAYLSLSNATIDSRVRAVVEFFGGLPKEMKFFMRRLCPVLILHGEADPTVPVQEAYHLQRVLEKKRIPYEMQIYPGAGHGFEGPVWQDANARTLEFLKKHLAA
;
A
#
# COMPACT_ATOMS: atom_id res chain seq x y z
N MET A 1 0.88 -5.01 -15.03
CA MET A 1 -0.23 -5.46 -14.16
C MET A 1 -0.17 -4.71 -12.84
N GLY A 2 -1.29 -4.58 -12.13
CA GLY A 2 -1.31 -4.07 -10.75
C GLY A 2 -1.50 -5.20 -9.75
N LEU A 3 -0.99 -5.01 -8.54
CA LEU A 3 -1.23 -5.91 -7.42
C LEU A 3 -2.06 -5.19 -6.36
N LEU A 4 -3.00 -5.92 -5.78
CA LEU A 4 -3.80 -5.46 -4.65
C LEU A 4 -3.66 -6.50 -3.55
N GLY A 5 -3.31 -6.06 -2.34
CA GLY A 5 -3.09 -6.95 -1.21
C GLY A 5 -3.74 -6.43 0.08
N PHE A 6 -4.20 -7.37 0.91
CA PHE A 6 -4.78 -7.11 2.23
C PHE A 6 -3.93 -7.78 3.30
N SER A 7 -3.60 -7.08 4.39
CA SER A 7 -2.87 -7.66 5.52
C SER A 7 -1.57 -8.34 5.04
N LEU A 8 -1.34 -9.63 5.32
CA LEU A 8 -0.22 -10.39 4.77
C LEU A 8 -0.08 -10.28 3.23
N GLY A 9 -1.21 -10.24 2.51
CA GLY A 9 -1.22 -10.06 1.05
C GLY A 9 -0.65 -8.70 0.60
N ALA A 10 -0.78 -7.66 1.43
CA ALA A 10 -0.15 -6.35 1.19
C ALA A 10 1.37 -6.45 1.30
N TYR A 11 1.89 -7.11 2.35
CA TYR A 11 3.32 -7.36 2.50
C TYR A 11 3.91 -8.14 1.32
N LEU A 12 3.21 -9.18 0.86
CA LEU A 12 3.62 -9.98 -0.29
C LEU A 12 3.56 -9.18 -1.60
N SER A 13 2.51 -8.39 -1.81
CA SER A 13 2.36 -7.56 -3.02
C SER A 13 3.48 -6.52 -3.13
N LEU A 14 3.77 -5.82 -2.03
CA LEU A 14 4.87 -4.86 -1.96
C LEU A 14 6.22 -5.53 -2.19
N SER A 15 6.47 -6.66 -1.52
CA SER A 15 7.72 -7.42 -1.67
C SER A 15 7.92 -7.89 -3.12
N ASN A 16 6.90 -8.47 -3.74
CA ASN A 16 6.97 -8.92 -5.12
C ASN A 16 7.18 -7.75 -6.10
N ALA A 17 6.56 -6.60 -5.85
CA ALA A 17 6.74 -5.41 -6.68
C ALA A 17 8.15 -4.80 -6.61
N THR A 18 8.96 -5.15 -5.59
CA THR A 18 10.39 -4.80 -5.57
C THR A 18 11.24 -5.66 -6.51
N ILE A 19 10.73 -6.82 -6.91
CA ILE A 19 11.44 -7.85 -7.69
C ILE A 19 10.92 -7.88 -9.14
N ASP A 20 9.60 -7.94 -9.33
CA ASP A 20 8.98 -8.09 -10.65
C ASP A 20 8.66 -6.73 -11.28
N SER A 21 9.42 -6.37 -12.32
CA SER A 21 9.27 -5.12 -13.07
C SER A 21 7.99 -5.04 -13.91
N ARG A 22 7.22 -6.14 -14.05
CA ARG A 22 5.91 -6.15 -14.73
C ARG A 22 4.81 -5.58 -13.85
N VAL A 23 5.05 -5.48 -12.54
CA VAL A 23 4.15 -4.79 -11.61
C VAL A 23 4.31 -3.28 -11.80
N ARG A 24 3.21 -2.62 -12.17
CA ARG A 24 3.15 -1.20 -12.50
C ARG A 24 2.47 -0.33 -11.44
N ALA A 25 1.71 -0.94 -10.52
CA ALA A 25 1.06 -0.26 -9.41
C ALA A 25 0.77 -1.28 -8.29
N VAL A 26 0.85 -0.85 -7.04
CA VAL A 26 0.44 -1.66 -5.87
C VAL A 26 -0.58 -0.88 -5.07
N VAL A 27 -1.67 -1.54 -4.69
CA VAL A 27 -2.60 -1.05 -3.67
C VAL A 27 -2.45 -1.97 -2.45
N GLU A 28 -2.12 -1.37 -1.33
CA GLU A 28 -1.93 -2.10 -0.08
C GLU A 28 -2.97 -1.63 0.94
N PHE A 29 -3.66 -2.60 1.53
CA PHE A 29 -4.62 -2.40 2.59
C PHE A 29 -4.05 -2.95 3.89
N PHE A 30 -3.95 -2.07 4.89
CA PHE A 30 -3.59 -2.37 6.28
C PHE A 30 -2.41 -3.34 6.40
N GLY A 31 -1.36 -3.10 5.62
CA GLY A 31 -0.14 -3.89 5.60
C GLY A 31 1.10 -3.05 5.83
N GLY A 32 2.18 -3.40 5.13
CA GLY A 32 3.46 -2.74 5.24
C GLY A 32 4.53 -3.39 4.37
N LEU A 33 5.74 -2.86 4.45
CA LEU A 33 6.90 -3.43 3.77
C LEU A 33 7.83 -4.07 4.80
N PRO A 34 8.22 -5.35 4.64
CA PRO A 34 9.20 -5.97 5.53
C PRO A 34 10.49 -5.15 5.60
N LYS A 35 11.02 -4.94 6.81
CA LYS A 35 12.13 -4.02 7.08
C LYS A 35 13.39 -4.41 6.31
N GLU A 36 13.59 -5.71 6.13
CA GLU A 36 14.70 -6.34 5.40
C GLU A 36 14.67 -5.94 3.92
N MET A 37 13.47 -5.75 3.36
CA MET A 37 13.31 -5.43 1.94
C MET A 37 13.90 -4.07 1.58
N LYS A 38 14.09 -3.16 2.56
CA LYS A 38 14.72 -1.84 2.33
C LYS A 38 16.13 -1.93 1.79
N PHE A 39 16.86 -2.99 2.14
CA PHE A 39 18.24 -3.20 1.71
C PHE A 39 18.33 -3.74 0.29
N PHE A 40 17.33 -4.52 -0.13
CA PHE A 40 17.31 -5.19 -1.45
C PHE A 40 16.46 -4.45 -2.49
N MET A 41 15.58 -3.54 -2.06
CA MET A 41 14.71 -2.77 -2.94
C MET A 41 15.51 -1.83 -3.84
N ARG A 42 15.65 -2.24 -5.12
CA ARG A 42 16.23 -1.45 -6.20
C ARG A 42 15.22 -0.51 -6.86
N ARG A 43 13.96 -0.93 -6.92
CA ARG A 43 12.84 -0.24 -7.56
C ARG A 43 11.56 -0.58 -6.79
N LEU A 44 10.57 0.31 -6.85
CA LEU A 44 9.18 -0.02 -6.59
C LEU A 44 8.31 0.81 -7.54
N CYS A 45 7.17 0.25 -7.95
CA CYS A 45 6.16 1.00 -8.69
C CYS A 45 5.43 1.98 -7.76
N PRO A 46 4.58 2.88 -8.29
CA PRO A 46 3.68 3.67 -7.45
C PRO A 46 2.87 2.80 -6.49
N VAL A 47 2.66 3.32 -5.27
CA VAL A 47 1.94 2.62 -4.20
C VAL A 47 0.79 3.46 -3.66
N LEU A 48 -0.39 2.85 -3.48
CA LEU A 48 -1.47 3.40 -2.67
C LEU A 48 -1.52 2.68 -1.33
N ILE A 49 -1.41 3.45 -0.24
CA ILE A 49 -1.41 3.01 1.16
C ILE A 49 -2.77 3.30 1.78
N LEU A 50 -3.49 2.30 2.24
CA LEU A 50 -4.81 2.43 2.87
C LEU A 50 -4.79 1.74 4.23
N HIS A 51 -4.77 2.50 5.34
CA HIS A 51 -4.57 1.93 6.68
C HIS A 51 -5.57 2.47 7.70
N GLY A 52 -6.00 1.62 8.64
CA GLY A 52 -6.81 2.05 9.78
C GLY A 52 -5.94 2.64 10.90
N GLU A 53 -6.30 3.82 11.42
CA GLU A 53 -5.54 4.44 12.53
C GLU A 53 -5.55 3.57 13.80
N ALA A 54 -6.66 2.89 14.07
CA ALA A 54 -6.89 2.07 15.25
C ALA A 54 -6.74 0.56 14.96
N ASP A 55 -5.93 0.20 13.97
CA ASP A 55 -5.68 -1.20 13.60
C ASP A 55 -4.92 -1.95 14.72
N PRO A 56 -5.55 -2.96 15.36
CA PRO A 56 -4.92 -3.72 16.45
C PRO A 56 -4.01 -4.84 15.94
N THR A 57 -4.10 -5.20 14.65
CA THR A 57 -3.36 -6.32 14.05
C THR A 57 -2.08 -5.84 13.41
N VAL A 58 -2.17 -4.80 12.60
CA VAL A 58 -1.02 -4.17 11.95
C VAL A 58 -0.98 -2.71 12.38
N PRO A 59 -0.05 -2.32 13.27
CA PRO A 59 0.00 -0.96 13.76
C PRO A 59 0.17 0.06 12.63
N VAL A 60 -0.56 1.17 12.67
CA VAL A 60 -0.51 2.25 11.66
C VAL A 60 0.91 2.78 11.41
N GLN A 61 1.84 2.57 12.35
CA GLN A 61 3.26 2.88 12.18
C GLN A 61 3.90 2.17 10.97
N GLU A 62 3.36 1.02 10.54
CA GLU A 62 3.82 0.31 9.34
C GLU A 62 3.54 1.12 8.07
N ALA A 63 2.36 1.74 7.95
CA ALA A 63 2.04 2.66 6.85
C ALA A 63 2.97 3.88 6.84
N TYR A 64 3.18 4.54 7.99
CA TYR A 64 4.12 5.66 8.10
C TYR A 64 5.58 5.26 7.86
N HIS A 65 5.92 4.01 8.15
CA HIS A 65 7.24 3.47 7.85
C HIS A 65 7.43 3.27 6.34
N LEU A 66 6.42 2.73 5.67
CA LEU A 66 6.39 2.59 4.22
C LEU A 66 6.45 3.97 3.54
N GLN A 67 5.63 4.93 3.97
CA GLN A 67 5.66 6.32 3.48
C GLN A 67 7.08 6.89 3.49
N ARG A 68 7.78 6.82 4.64
CA ARG A 68 9.17 7.32 4.76
C ARG A 68 10.15 6.64 3.82
N VAL A 69 9.94 5.35 3.51
CA VAL A 69 10.77 4.62 2.53
C VAL A 69 10.51 5.14 1.11
N LEU A 70 9.24 5.33 0.76
CA LEU A 70 8.83 5.81 -0.55
C LEU A 70 9.34 7.24 -0.79
N GLU A 71 9.20 8.13 0.20
CA GLU A 71 9.73 9.50 0.18
C GLU A 71 11.25 9.53 -0.01
N LYS A 72 11.99 8.77 0.81
CA LYS A 72 13.46 8.71 0.74
C LYS A 72 13.96 8.24 -0.63
N LYS A 73 13.21 7.34 -1.28
CA LYS A 73 13.54 6.81 -2.61
C LYS A 73 12.86 7.57 -3.76
N ARG A 74 12.11 8.64 -3.46
CA ARG A 74 11.34 9.44 -4.43
C ARG A 74 10.39 8.59 -5.29
N ILE A 75 9.75 7.61 -4.66
CA ILE A 75 8.78 6.73 -5.31
C ILE A 75 7.40 7.37 -5.16
N PRO A 76 6.63 7.55 -6.26
CA PRO A 76 5.29 8.13 -6.19
C PRO A 76 4.38 7.30 -5.29
N TYR A 77 3.61 7.96 -4.44
CA TYR A 77 2.65 7.27 -3.57
C TYR A 77 1.46 8.15 -3.25
N GLU A 78 0.38 7.49 -2.86
CA GLU A 78 -0.80 8.10 -2.27
C GLU A 78 -1.10 7.37 -0.94
N MET A 79 -1.61 8.08 0.05
CA MET A 79 -1.88 7.49 1.37
C MET A 79 -3.18 8.02 1.95
N GLN A 80 -4.00 7.13 2.49
CA GLN A 80 -5.15 7.45 3.31
C GLN A 80 -5.10 6.65 4.62
N ILE A 81 -5.01 7.38 5.72
CA ILE A 81 -5.20 6.82 7.07
C ILE A 81 -6.65 7.10 7.48
N TYR A 82 -7.37 6.07 7.89
CA TYR A 82 -8.78 6.18 8.28
C TYR A 82 -8.90 6.29 9.80
N PRO A 83 -9.28 7.47 10.34
CA PRO A 83 -9.38 7.68 11.78
C PRO A 83 -10.38 6.70 12.41
N GLY A 84 -9.99 6.09 13.53
CA GLY A 84 -10.82 5.11 14.24
C GLY A 84 -11.09 3.78 13.53
N ALA A 85 -10.65 3.59 12.28
CA ALA A 85 -10.81 2.31 11.58
C ALA A 85 -9.78 1.28 12.06
N GLY A 86 -10.20 0.01 12.12
CA GLY A 86 -9.36 -1.13 12.48
C GLY A 86 -8.75 -1.85 11.26
N HIS A 87 -8.39 -3.12 11.44
CA HIS A 87 -7.75 -3.96 10.41
C HIS A 87 -8.67 -4.34 9.24
N GLY A 88 -9.98 -4.38 9.45
CA GLY A 88 -10.97 -4.69 8.43
C GLY A 88 -11.79 -3.45 8.13
N PHE A 89 -11.84 -3.05 6.86
CA PHE A 89 -12.66 -1.91 6.44
C PHE A 89 -14.09 -2.35 6.14
N GLU A 90 -15.04 -1.58 6.66
CA GLU A 90 -16.47 -1.80 6.46
C GLU A 90 -17.18 -0.47 6.16
N GLY A 91 -18.41 -0.56 5.66
CA GLY A 91 -19.28 0.59 5.47
C GLY A 91 -18.63 1.73 4.67
N PRO A 92 -18.73 2.99 5.14
CA PRO A 92 -18.17 4.15 4.43
C PRO A 92 -16.65 4.08 4.19
N VAL A 93 -15.89 3.48 5.11
CA VAL A 93 -14.43 3.33 4.97
C VAL A 93 -14.11 2.43 3.77
N TRP A 94 -14.80 1.30 3.65
CA TRP A 94 -14.64 0.39 2.52
C TRP A 94 -15.03 1.04 1.18
N GLN A 95 -16.09 1.86 1.17
CA GLN A 95 -16.54 2.56 -0.03
C GLN A 95 -15.50 3.57 -0.53
N ASP A 96 -14.96 4.40 0.37
CA ASP A 96 -13.90 5.36 0.03
C ASP A 96 -12.61 4.64 -0.42
N ALA A 97 -12.19 3.60 0.32
CA ALA A 97 -11.00 2.82 0.00
C ALA A 97 -11.08 2.17 -1.40
N ASN A 98 -12.25 1.64 -1.76
CA ASN A 98 -12.49 1.12 -3.11
C ASN A 98 -12.49 2.20 -4.19
N ALA A 99 -13.07 3.38 -3.93
CA ALA A 99 -13.07 4.48 -4.87
C ALA A 99 -11.64 4.93 -5.19
N ARG A 100 -10.81 5.12 -4.15
CA ARG A 100 -9.38 5.46 -4.29
C ARG A 100 -8.60 4.39 -5.02
N THR A 101 -8.85 3.13 -4.67
CA THR A 101 -8.25 1.97 -5.36
C THR A 101 -8.51 2.02 -6.85
N LEU A 102 -9.77 2.23 -7.25
CA LEU A 102 -10.14 2.29 -8.66
C LEU A 102 -9.50 3.47 -9.38
N GLU A 103 -9.51 4.66 -8.77
CA GLU A 103 -8.89 5.86 -9.33
C GLU A 103 -7.38 5.67 -9.52
N PHE A 104 -6.70 5.19 -8.49
CA PHE A 104 -5.26 4.95 -8.51
C PHE A 104 -4.86 3.91 -9.56
N LEU A 105 -5.59 2.80 -9.63
CA LEU A 105 -5.33 1.76 -10.63
C LEU A 105 -5.61 2.28 -12.05
N LYS A 106 -6.68 3.06 -12.28
CA LYS A 106 -6.93 3.69 -13.59
C LYS A 106 -5.77 4.60 -13.99
N LYS A 107 -5.31 5.48 -13.08
CA LYS A 107 -4.20 6.41 -13.31
C LYS A 107 -2.89 5.72 -13.68
N HIS A 108 -2.59 4.56 -13.08
CA HIS A 108 -1.30 3.90 -13.23
C HIS A 108 -1.29 2.67 -14.14
N LEU A 109 -2.46 2.11 -14.48
CA LEU A 109 -2.58 0.93 -15.33
C LEU A 109 -3.26 1.18 -16.67
N ALA A 110 -3.98 2.29 -16.85
CA ALA A 110 -4.47 2.68 -18.17
C ALA A 110 -3.25 2.97 -19.07
N ALA A 111 -2.96 2.01 -19.94
CA ALA A 111 -2.10 2.16 -21.10
C ALA A 111 -2.90 1.69 -22.30
#